data_AF-A0A0H3MYZ8-F1
#
_entry.id   AF-A0A0H3MYZ8-F1
#
_cell.length_a   1.000
_cell.length_b   1.000
_cell.length_c   1.000
_cell.angle_alpha   90.00
_cell.angle_beta   90.00
_cell.angle_gamma   90.00
#
_symmetry.space_group_name_H-M   'P 1'
#
loop_
_entity.id
_entity.type
_entity.pdbx_description
1 polymer ?
#
loop_
_entity_poly.entity_id
_entity_poly.type
_entity_poly.pdbx_seq_one_letter_code
_entity_poly.pdbx_strand_id
1 'polypeptide(L)'
;MRNIKIKIQYNGKNYCGWQKQPDSLGIQGTIERAIYDITKEETSLIGSGRTDSGVHAIGQIANFKINSGISIESIPMALNAKLPKDISVIEACEVNDDFHSRYSAKGKTYKYLVYNSKFRNPILSEISYQVKYELDFDKMCSEAKSLLGTHDFKGFMSSGSSVKDTVRTIYDIDISKKDDLITFEISGNGFLYNMVRIIVGTLVDMGRGRINEPFLDIIQSKTRSRCGHTAPAQGLFLKKVHY
;
A
#
# COMPACT_ATOMS: atom_id res chain seq x y z
N MET A 1 18.11 16.76 18.55
CA MET A 1 18.03 15.78 17.43
C MET A 1 17.08 16.33 16.40
N ARG A 2 17.38 16.16 15.12
CA ARG A 2 16.58 16.62 13.99
C ARG A 2 15.58 15.53 13.62
N ASN A 3 14.31 15.88 13.41
CA ASN A 3 13.30 14.94 12.93
C ASN A 3 13.26 14.98 11.41
N ILE A 4 13.67 13.88 10.78
CA ILE A 4 13.81 13.79 9.33
C ILE A 4 12.64 12.97 8.80
N LYS A 5 11.87 13.55 7.89
CA LYS A 5 10.87 12.85 7.09
C LYS A 5 11.50 12.45 5.76
N ILE A 6 11.33 11.19 5.38
CA ILE A 6 11.78 10.66 4.09
C ILE A 6 10.63 10.07 3.29
N LYS A 7 10.74 10.18 1.96
CA LYS A 7 9.85 9.50 1.00
C LYS A 7 10.58 8.35 0.34
N ILE A 8 9.93 7.20 0.35
CA ILE A 8 10.54 5.91 0.04
C ILE A 8 9.75 5.24 -1.09
N GLN A 9 10.49 4.67 -2.03
CA GLN A 9 10.02 3.73 -3.04
C GLN A 9 10.64 2.36 -2.77
N TYR A 10 9.87 1.29 -2.96
CA TYR A 10 10.42 -0.05 -2.89
C TYR A 10 9.63 -1.07 -3.70
N ASN A 11 10.36 -2.06 -4.22
CA ASN A 11 9.79 -3.31 -4.70
C ASN A 11 9.72 -4.31 -3.53
N GLY A 12 8.52 -4.62 -3.05
CA GLY A 12 8.31 -5.49 -1.88
C GLY A 12 8.50 -6.99 -2.13
N LYS A 13 8.82 -7.43 -3.36
CA LYS A 13 8.88 -8.86 -3.73
C LYS A 13 9.78 -9.68 -2.81
N ASN A 14 10.96 -9.16 -2.47
CA ASN A 14 11.99 -9.91 -1.72
C ASN A 14 11.89 -9.70 -0.20
N TYR A 15 10.82 -9.07 0.29
CA TYR A 15 10.70 -8.62 1.67
C TYR A 15 9.47 -9.20 2.34
N CYS A 16 9.57 -9.49 3.64
CA CYS A 16 8.46 -9.94 4.47
C CYS A 16 7.48 -8.81 4.85
N GLY A 17 7.42 -7.76 4.02
CA GLY A 17 6.67 -6.54 4.25
C GLY A 17 7.51 -5.42 4.85
N TRP A 18 6.81 -4.40 5.36
CA TRP A 18 7.44 -3.19 5.90
C TRP A 18 8.18 -3.46 7.21
N GLN A 19 7.50 -4.10 8.16
CA GLN A 19 7.93 -4.16 9.55
C GLN A 19 9.22 -4.98 9.70
N LYS A 20 10.19 -4.47 10.47
CA LYS A 20 11.37 -5.24 10.89
C LYS A 20 10.92 -6.45 11.72
N GLN A 21 11.45 -7.63 11.38
CA GLN A 21 11.25 -8.88 12.10
C GLN A 21 12.62 -9.47 12.47
N PRO A 22 12.75 -10.26 13.55
CA PRO A 22 14.04 -10.81 13.97
C PRO A 22 14.72 -11.70 12.92
N ASP A 23 13.94 -12.54 12.24
CA ASP A 23 14.47 -13.62 11.38
C ASP A 23 14.17 -13.40 9.88
N SER A 24 13.75 -12.19 9.49
CA SER A 24 13.40 -11.92 8.09
C SER A 24 13.67 -10.48 7.65
N LEU A 25 13.99 -10.34 6.36
CA LEU A 25 14.28 -9.05 5.73
C LEU A 25 13.01 -8.21 5.58
N GLY A 26 12.86 -7.20 6.44
CA GLY A 26 11.82 -6.17 6.34
C GLY A 26 12.39 -4.84 5.86
N ILE A 27 11.60 -4.08 5.09
CA ILE A 27 12.01 -2.78 4.53
C ILE A 27 12.50 -1.82 5.62
N GLN A 28 11.78 -1.75 6.75
CA GLN A 28 12.14 -0.90 7.88
C GLN A 28 13.54 -1.21 8.41
N GLY A 29 13.85 -2.48 8.64
CA GLY A 29 15.14 -2.91 9.17
C GLY A 29 16.29 -2.61 8.20
N THR A 30 16.06 -2.79 6.90
CA THR A 30 17.04 -2.45 5.86
C THR A 30 17.36 -0.95 5.84
N ILE A 31 16.34 -0.10 5.96
CA ILE A 31 16.53 1.36 6.01
C ILE A 31 17.19 1.78 7.32
N GLU A 32 16.77 1.23 8.46
CA GLU A 32 17.42 1.48 9.77
C GLU A 32 18.90 1.13 9.72
N ARG A 33 19.27 0.03 9.07
CA ARG A 33 20.68 -0.34 8.87
C ARG A 33 21.42 0.66 8.00
N ALA A 34 20.83 1.11 6.90
CA ALA A 34 21.42 2.13 6.04
C ALA A 34 21.62 3.47 6.78
N ILE A 35 20.67 3.86 7.64
CA ILE A 35 20.81 5.05 8.51
C ILE A 35 22.02 4.86 9.43
N TYR A 36 22.10 3.74 10.15
CA TYR A 36 23.24 3.43 11.01
C TYR A 36 24.56 3.44 10.25
N ASP A 37 24.61 2.92 9.03
CA ASP A 37 25.87 2.86 8.28
C ASP A 37 26.40 4.27 7.91
N ILE A 38 25.52 5.26 7.70
CA ILE A 38 25.91 6.64 7.38
C ILE A 38 26.05 7.57 8.60
N THR A 39 25.33 7.31 9.71
CA THR A 39 25.34 8.18 10.90
C THR A 39 26.06 7.57 12.10
N LYS A 40 26.20 6.25 12.15
CA LYS A 40 26.60 5.46 13.34
C LYS A 40 25.63 5.59 14.52
N GLU A 41 24.40 6.05 14.27
CA GLU A 41 23.33 6.18 15.26
C GLU A 41 22.29 5.08 15.06
N GLU A 42 21.87 4.43 16.14
CA GLU A 42 20.69 3.57 16.13
C GLU A 42 19.43 4.44 16.20
N THR A 43 18.56 4.30 15.21
CA THR A 43 17.32 5.09 15.12
C THR A 43 16.10 4.21 14.95
N SER A 44 14.99 4.59 15.56
CA SER A 44 13.69 3.98 15.27
C SER A 44 13.07 4.65 14.05
N LEU A 45 12.88 3.89 12.97
CA LEU A 45 12.21 4.38 11.77
C LEU A 45 10.69 4.17 11.86
N ILE A 46 9.94 5.26 11.84
CA ILE A 46 8.48 5.24 11.98
C ILE A 46 7.84 5.41 10.62
N GLY A 47 7.28 4.33 10.06
CA GLY A 47 6.52 4.37 8.80
C GLY A 47 5.09 4.90 8.96
N SER A 48 4.55 5.50 7.90
CA SER A 48 3.16 5.99 7.86
C SER A 48 2.12 4.87 7.95
N GLY A 49 2.50 3.67 7.53
CA GLY A 49 1.72 2.46 7.58
C GLY A 49 2.56 1.25 7.22
N ARG A 50 2.09 0.07 7.61
CA ARG A 50 2.71 -1.19 7.23
C ARG A 50 2.18 -1.62 5.86
N THR A 51 3.06 -2.16 5.04
CA THR A 51 2.69 -2.94 3.86
C THR A 51 2.99 -4.41 4.12
N ASP A 52 2.15 -5.30 3.59
CA ASP A 52 2.32 -6.74 3.74
C ASP A 52 3.45 -7.28 2.85
N SER A 53 3.83 -8.53 3.07
CA SER A 53 4.80 -9.24 2.22
C SER A 53 4.40 -9.20 0.75
N GLY A 54 5.34 -8.84 -0.13
CA GLY A 54 5.11 -8.70 -1.58
C GLY A 54 4.39 -7.42 -2.01
N VAL A 55 3.97 -6.53 -1.10
CA VAL A 55 3.35 -5.23 -1.45
C VAL A 55 4.43 -4.18 -1.69
N HIS A 56 4.28 -3.38 -2.74
CA HIS A 56 5.23 -2.33 -3.13
C HIS A 56 4.85 -0.96 -2.56
N ALA A 57 5.76 0.01 -2.70
CA ALA A 57 5.43 1.42 -2.48
C ALA A 57 6.11 2.34 -3.49
N ILE A 58 5.39 3.39 -3.89
CA ILE A 58 5.86 4.48 -4.75
C ILE A 58 6.00 5.78 -3.93
N GLY A 59 5.38 5.84 -2.75
CA GLY A 59 5.39 7.01 -1.89
C GLY A 59 5.10 6.66 -0.43
N GLN A 60 5.78 5.63 0.09
CA GLN A 60 5.79 5.39 1.54
C GLN A 60 6.49 6.56 2.22
N ILE A 61 5.99 6.97 3.39
CA ILE A 61 6.59 8.03 4.19
C ILE A 61 7.04 7.43 5.51
N ALA A 62 8.22 7.82 5.95
CA ALA A 62 8.70 7.49 7.28
C ALA A 62 9.44 8.68 7.90
N ASN A 63 9.55 8.70 9.23
CA ASN A 63 10.39 9.65 9.93
C ASN A 63 11.24 8.98 10.99
N PHE A 64 12.38 9.60 11.28
CA PHE A 64 13.32 9.16 12.28
C PHE A 64 14.07 10.38 12.82
N LYS A 65 14.65 10.27 14.03
CA LYS A 65 15.41 11.35 14.65
C LYS A 65 16.91 11.02 14.64
N ILE A 66 17.75 11.98 14.27
CA ILE A 66 19.22 11.85 14.25
C ILE A 66 19.91 13.09 14.85
N ASN A 67 21.16 12.92 15.26
CA ASN A 67 22.07 14.00 15.67
C ASN A 67 23.26 14.13 14.70
N SER A 68 22.97 14.09 13.40
CA SER A 68 23.98 14.12 12.34
C SER A 68 24.06 15.49 11.64
N GLY A 69 25.28 15.87 11.28
CA GLY A 69 25.57 17.06 10.46
C GLY A 69 25.34 16.87 8.95
N ILE A 70 24.87 15.70 8.51
CA ILE A 70 24.52 15.47 7.10
C ILE A 70 23.41 16.45 6.70
N SER A 71 23.63 17.19 5.61
CA SER A 71 22.63 18.12 5.07
C SER A 71 21.40 17.37 4.56
N ILE A 72 20.22 18.01 4.60
CA ILE A 72 18.95 17.37 4.20
C ILE A 72 19.01 16.91 2.75
N GLU A 73 19.64 17.71 1.90
CA GLU A 73 19.81 17.48 0.47
C GLU A 73 20.69 16.24 0.20
N SER A 74 21.62 15.93 1.10
CA SER A 74 22.51 14.76 0.97
C SER A 74 21.91 13.46 1.54
N ILE A 75 20.88 13.53 2.40
CA ILE A 75 20.30 12.33 3.03
C ILE A 75 19.83 11.30 1.99
N PRO A 76 19.05 11.64 0.94
CA PRO A 76 18.62 10.67 -0.05
C PRO A 76 19.80 9.98 -0.74
N MET A 77 20.82 10.74 -1.16
CA MET A 77 21.99 10.19 -1.84
C MET A 77 22.81 9.29 -0.92
N ALA A 78 23.04 9.71 0.33
CA ALA A 78 23.79 8.94 1.31
C ALA A 78 23.09 7.62 1.66
N LEU A 79 21.77 7.64 1.87
CA LEU A 79 20.99 6.43 2.13
C LEU A 79 20.98 5.50 0.90
N ASN A 80 20.73 6.03 -0.29
CA ASN A 80 20.71 5.24 -1.52
C ASN A 80 22.06 4.59 -1.85
N ALA A 81 23.18 5.17 -1.40
CA ALA A 81 24.50 4.56 -1.54
C ALA A 81 24.70 3.30 -0.66
N LYS A 82 23.83 3.09 0.34
CA LYS A 82 23.84 1.91 1.24
C LYS A 82 22.66 0.98 1.03
N LEU A 83 21.55 1.49 0.50
CA LEU A 83 20.34 0.71 0.25
C LEU A 83 20.52 -0.26 -0.93
N PRO A 84 19.84 -1.42 -0.89
CA PRO A 84 19.75 -2.30 -2.05
C PRO A 84 18.94 -1.62 -3.18
N LYS A 85 19.14 -2.09 -4.43
CA LYS A 85 18.54 -1.48 -5.63
C LYS A 85 17.00 -1.51 -5.67
N ASP A 86 16.37 -2.33 -4.83
CA ASP A 86 14.92 -2.44 -4.71
C ASP A 86 14.31 -1.53 -3.64
N ILE A 87 15.11 -0.68 -2.98
CA ILE A 87 14.65 0.39 -2.06
C ILE A 87 15.36 1.70 -2.42
N SER A 88 14.60 2.79 -2.52
CA SER A 88 15.16 4.12 -2.73
C SER A 88 14.47 5.17 -1.88
N VAL A 89 15.27 6.06 -1.28
CA VAL A 89 14.83 7.32 -0.72
C VAL A 89 14.90 8.38 -1.81
N ILE A 90 13.76 8.99 -2.11
CA ILE A 90 13.62 9.93 -3.23
C ILE A 90 13.44 11.38 -2.77
N GLU A 91 13.19 11.60 -1.48
CA GLU A 91 12.99 12.92 -0.89
C GLU A 91 13.32 12.85 0.61
N ALA A 92 13.89 13.92 1.14
CA ALA A 92 14.06 14.11 2.57
C ALA A 92 13.73 15.57 2.93
N CYS A 93 13.12 15.79 4.09
CA CYS A 93 12.95 17.12 4.67
C CYS A 93 13.04 17.07 6.19
N GLU A 94 13.49 18.17 6.78
CA GLU A 94 13.38 18.38 8.21
C GLU A 94 11.95 18.79 8.56
N VAL A 95 11.40 18.20 9.61
CA VAL A 95 10.04 18.45 10.08
C VAL A 95 10.07 18.79 11.56
N ASN A 96 8.98 19.37 12.05
CA ASN A 96 8.83 19.69 13.47
C ASN A 96 9.03 18.44 14.35
N ASP A 97 9.47 18.66 15.59
CA ASP A 97 9.80 17.56 16.51
C ASP A 97 8.60 16.68 16.89
N ASP A 98 7.39 17.24 16.78
CA ASP A 98 6.10 16.59 17.05
C ASP A 98 5.53 15.82 15.85
N PHE A 99 6.11 15.97 14.66
CA PHE A 99 5.66 15.25 13.47
C PHE A 99 5.82 13.73 13.64
N HIS A 100 4.75 13.00 13.32
CA HIS A 100 4.74 11.54 13.38
C HIS A 100 4.15 10.95 12.10
N SER A 101 4.93 10.21 11.31
CA SER A 101 4.53 9.74 9.97
C SER A 101 3.21 8.98 9.96
N ARG A 102 2.91 8.21 11.00
CA ARG A 102 1.63 7.48 11.14
C ARG A 102 0.45 8.35 11.60
N TYR A 103 0.63 9.15 12.64
CA TYR A 103 -0.49 9.82 13.32
C TYR A 103 -0.81 11.19 12.73
N SER A 104 0.15 11.84 12.09
CA SER A 104 -0.07 13.06 11.34
C SER A 104 -0.70 12.81 9.96
N ALA A 105 -0.80 11.54 9.51
CA ALA A 105 -1.37 11.21 8.21
C ALA A 105 -2.90 11.41 8.21
N LYS A 106 -3.41 12.16 7.23
CA LYS A 106 -4.84 12.42 7.00
C LYS A 106 -5.49 11.41 6.06
N GLY A 107 -4.70 10.66 5.30
CA GLY A 107 -5.20 9.64 4.39
C GLY A 107 -4.11 8.98 3.57
N LYS A 108 -4.48 7.97 2.80
CA LYS A 108 -3.58 7.22 1.90
C LYS A 108 -4.27 6.96 0.58
N THR A 109 -3.47 6.91 -0.48
CA THR A 109 -3.88 6.43 -1.79
C THR A 109 -3.10 5.16 -2.11
N TYR A 110 -3.83 4.09 -2.41
CA TYR A 110 -3.27 2.85 -2.95
C TYR A 110 -3.54 2.77 -4.44
N LYS A 111 -2.58 2.18 -5.16
CA LYS A 111 -2.73 1.80 -6.56
C LYS A 111 -2.72 0.27 -6.65
N TYR A 112 -3.60 -0.31 -7.44
CA TYR A 112 -3.60 -1.73 -7.74
C TYR A 112 -3.59 -1.98 -9.25
N LEU A 113 -2.75 -2.89 -9.71
CA LEU A 113 -2.62 -3.26 -11.12
C LEU A 113 -3.19 -4.65 -11.39
N VAL A 114 -4.19 -4.71 -12.26
CA VAL A 114 -4.73 -5.95 -12.82
C VAL A 114 -4.35 -6.02 -14.29
N TYR A 115 -3.60 -7.06 -14.66
CA TYR A 115 -3.29 -7.36 -16.05
C TYR A 115 -4.31 -8.36 -16.59
N ASN A 116 -5.27 -7.86 -17.36
CA ASN A 116 -6.39 -8.63 -17.88
C ASN A 116 -6.09 -9.21 -19.25
N SER A 117 -5.34 -10.32 -19.29
CA SER A 117 -4.97 -11.00 -20.52
C SER A 117 -4.84 -12.51 -20.33
N LYS A 118 -5.21 -13.27 -21.37
CA LYS A 118 -5.12 -14.74 -21.39
C LYS A 118 -3.67 -15.22 -21.23
N PHE A 119 -2.72 -14.51 -21.86
CA PHE A 119 -1.30 -14.85 -21.84
C PHE A 119 -0.56 -14.05 -20.78
N ARG A 120 0.41 -14.69 -20.11
CA ARG A 120 1.24 -14.03 -19.10
C ARG A 120 2.11 -12.94 -19.75
N ASN A 121 2.35 -11.86 -19.02
CA ASN A 121 3.35 -10.86 -19.39
C ASN A 121 4.51 -10.92 -18.37
N PRO A 122 5.72 -11.34 -18.77
CA PRO A 122 6.85 -11.48 -17.85
C PRO A 122 7.38 -10.13 -17.32
N ILE A 123 7.08 -9.02 -17.99
CA ILE A 123 7.45 -7.67 -17.54
C ILE A 123 6.54 -7.21 -16.39
N LEU A 124 5.27 -7.63 -16.41
CA LEU A 124 4.26 -7.22 -15.44
C LEU A 124 4.05 -8.24 -14.30
N SER A 125 4.62 -9.43 -14.40
CA SER A 125 4.30 -10.55 -13.50
C SER A 125 4.61 -10.28 -12.03
N GLU A 126 5.59 -9.43 -11.76
CA GLU A 126 6.01 -9.08 -10.39
C GLU A 126 5.29 -7.86 -9.83
N ILE A 127 4.52 -7.14 -10.65
CA ILE A 127 3.92 -5.85 -10.30
C ILE A 127 2.41 -5.80 -10.58
N SER A 128 1.81 -6.90 -11.02
CA SER A 128 0.40 -6.95 -11.38
C SER A 128 -0.22 -8.31 -11.05
N TYR A 129 -1.54 -8.30 -10.88
CA TYR A 129 -2.36 -9.49 -10.78
C TYR A 129 -2.89 -9.87 -12.17
N GLN A 130 -2.47 -11.02 -12.70
CA GLN A 130 -3.01 -11.52 -13.96
C GLN A 130 -4.42 -12.09 -13.78
N VAL A 131 -5.38 -11.57 -14.55
CA VAL A 131 -6.73 -12.14 -14.70
C VAL A 131 -6.91 -12.59 -16.14
N LYS A 132 -7.01 -13.92 -16.34
CA LYS A 132 -7.08 -14.54 -17.68
C LYS A 132 -8.48 -14.54 -18.30
N TYR A 133 -9.50 -14.24 -17.50
CA TYR A 133 -10.90 -14.23 -17.91
C TYR A 133 -11.30 -12.83 -18.35
N GLU A 134 -12.24 -12.73 -19.29
CA GLU A 134 -12.84 -11.44 -19.61
C GLU A 134 -13.50 -10.82 -18.38
N LEU A 135 -13.37 -9.52 -18.26
CA LEU A 135 -13.92 -8.72 -17.18
C LEU A 135 -14.91 -7.73 -17.76
N ASP A 136 -16.12 -7.72 -17.21
CA ASP A 136 -17.08 -6.64 -17.40
C ASP A 136 -16.57 -5.38 -16.68
N PHE A 137 -15.81 -4.58 -17.43
CA PHE A 137 -15.16 -3.37 -16.93
C PHE A 137 -16.18 -2.32 -16.50
N ASP A 138 -17.26 -2.15 -17.24
CA ASP A 138 -18.28 -1.15 -16.95
C ASP A 138 -19.04 -1.51 -15.67
N LYS A 139 -19.37 -2.79 -15.47
CA LYS A 139 -19.93 -3.28 -14.21
C LYS A 139 -18.98 -3.03 -13.05
N MET A 140 -17.70 -3.35 -13.20
CA MET A 140 -16.70 -3.08 -12.15
C MET A 140 -16.64 -1.59 -11.78
N CYS A 141 -16.64 -0.70 -12.77
CA CYS A 141 -16.63 0.75 -12.55
C CYS A 141 -17.92 1.24 -11.88
N SER A 142 -19.07 0.70 -12.27
CA SER A 142 -20.36 1.05 -11.68
C SER A 142 -20.44 0.63 -10.21
N GLU A 143 -20.11 -0.62 -9.91
CA GLU A 143 -20.15 -1.20 -8.56
C GLU A 143 -19.13 -0.57 -7.62
N ALA A 144 -17.97 -0.17 -8.14
CA ALA A 144 -16.94 0.51 -7.37
C ALA A 144 -17.42 1.83 -6.75
N LYS A 145 -18.40 2.52 -7.35
CA LYS A 145 -18.94 3.77 -6.80
C LYS A 145 -19.59 3.58 -5.43
N SER A 146 -20.10 2.38 -5.13
CA SER A 146 -20.68 2.06 -3.82
C SER A 146 -19.68 2.09 -2.68
N LEU A 147 -18.37 2.09 -2.97
CA LEU A 147 -17.31 2.20 -1.99
C LEU A 147 -17.17 3.61 -1.41
N LEU A 148 -17.59 4.64 -2.16
CA LEU A 148 -17.44 6.05 -1.75
C LEU A 148 -18.22 6.34 -0.47
N GLY A 149 -17.63 7.18 0.38
CA GLY A 149 -18.20 7.57 1.67
C GLY A 149 -17.72 6.71 2.83
N THR A 150 -18.46 6.75 3.93
CA THR A 150 -18.09 6.13 5.21
C THR A 150 -18.88 4.85 5.43
N HIS A 151 -18.19 3.73 5.56
CA HIS A 151 -18.81 2.42 5.74
C HIS A 151 -18.07 1.58 6.78
N ASP A 152 -18.78 0.61 7.34
CA ASP A 152 -18.17 -0.45 8.14
C ASP A 152 -17.62 -1.55 7.23
N PHE A 153 -16.30 -1.54 7.04
CA PHE A 153 -15.59 -2.47 6.14
C PHE A 153 -15.17 -3.77 6.83
N LYS A 154 -15.83 -4.18 7.92
CA LYS A 154 -15.50 -5.42 8.64
C LYS A 154 -15.41 -6.66 7.75
N GLY A 155 -16.27 -6.78 6.74
CA GLY A 155 -16.21 -7.89 5.76
C GLY A 155 -14.94 -7.87 4.90
N PHE A 156 -14.36 -6.69 4.69
CA PHE A 156 -13.13 -6.47 3.91
C PHE A 156 -11.89 -6.44 4.80
N MET A 157 -11.88 -7.19 5.91
CA MET A 157 -10.71 -7.33 6.77
C MET A 157 -10.35 -8.81 6.90
N SER A 158 -9.07 -9.13 6.71
CA SER A 158 -8.55 -10.45 7.03
C SER A 158 -8.47 -10.68 8.55
N SER A 159 -8.57 -11.94 8.97
CA SER A 159 -8.30 -12.33 10.35
C SER A 159 -6.85 -12.01 10.77
N GLY A 160 -6.61 -11.94 12.08
CA GLY A 160 -5.29 -11.60 12.64
C GLY A 160 -5.05 -10.09 12.85
N SER A 161 -6.02 -9.24 12.50
CA SER A 161 -6.00 -7.81 12.84
C SER A 161 -6.46 -7.57 14.28
N SER A 162 -5.76 -6.72 15.02
CA SER A 162 -6.16 -6.25 16.36
C SER A 162 -7.05 -4.98 16.32
N VAL A 163 -7.36 -4.50 15.12
CA VAL A 163 -8.19 -3.29 14.93
C VAL A 163 -9.61 -3.56 15.41
N LYS A 164 -10.10 -2.71 16.33
CA LYS A 164 -11.46 -2.76 16.85
C LYS A 164 -12.45 -1.97 15.98
N ASP A 165 -12.04 -0.80 15.51
CA ASP A 165 -12.85 0.06 14.65
C ASP A 165 -12.61 -0.24 13.17
N THR A 166 -13.62 -0.81 12.53
CA THR A 166 -13.64 -1.21 11.12
C THR A 166 -14.29 -0.17 10.20
N VAL A 167 -14.71 0.98 10.73
CA VAL A 167 -15.30 2.05 9.93
C VAL A 167 -14.21 2.84 9.21
N ARG A 168 -14.30 2.95 7.89
CA ARG A 168 -13.37 3.73 7.05
C ARG A 168 -14.14 4.60 6.08
N THR A 169 -13.49 5.66 5.63
CA THR A 169 -14.00 6.56 4.61
C THR A 169 -13.14 6.46 3.37
N ILE A 170 -13.76 6.12 2.24
CA ILE A 170 -13.14 6.20 0.91
C ILE A 170 -13.59 7.51 0.29
N TYR A 171 -12.62 8.36 -0.04
CA TYR A 171 -12.84 9.68 -0.60
C TYR A 171 -12.98 9.64 -2.12
N ASP A 172 -12.20 8.76 -2.74
CA ASP A 172 -12.05 8.70 -4.18
C ASP A 172 -11.71 7.27 -4.62
N ILE A 173 -12.27 6.89 -5.75
CA ILE A 173 -11.96 5.64 -6.44
C ILE A 173 -11.96 5.88 -7.94
N ASP A 174 -10.81 5.67 -8.55
CA ASP A 174 -10.63 5.68 -10.00
C ASP A 174 -10.32 4.28 -10.49
N ILE A 175 -11.00 3.86 -11.55
CA ILE A 175 -10.70 2.63 -12.27
C ILE A 175 -10.54 2.99 -13.73
N SER A 176 -9.32 2.85 -14.23
CA SER A 176 -8.96 3.16 -15.61
C SER A 176 -8.40 1.93 -16.30
N LYS A 177 -8.64 1.83 -17.61
CA LYS A 177 -8.12 0.76 -18.46
C LYS A 177 -7.30 1.35 -19.59
N LYS A 178 -6.07 0.84 -19.74
CA LYS A 178 -5.22 1.09 -20.90
C LYS A 178 -4.75 -0.25 -21.44
N ASP A 179 -5.14 -0.58 -22.65
CA ASP A 179 -4.91 -1.89 -23.27
C ASP A 179 -5.40 -3.02 -22.32
N ASP A 180 -4.55 -3.98 -22.01
CA ASP A 180 -4.81 -5.08 -21.08
C ASP A 180 -4.58 -4.71 -19.61
N LEU A 181 -4.18 -3.48 -19.28
CA LEU A 181 -3.87 -3.07 -17.91
C LEU A 181 -4.99 -2.24 -17.30
N ILE A 182 -5.64 -2.79 -16.28
CA ILE A 182 -6.63 -2.11 -15.44
C ILE A 182 -5.91 -1.59 -14.18
N THR A 183 -6.05 -0.29 -13.93
CA THR A 183 -5.50 0.39 -12.76
C THR A 183 -6.63 0.82 -11.84
N PHE A 184 -6.54 0.43 -10.57
CA PHE A 184 -7.37 0.94 -9.50
C PHE A 184 -6.56 1.95 -8.71
N GLU A 185 -7.13 3.11 -8.42
CA GLU A 185 -6.61 4.04 -7.41
C GLU A 185 -7.68 4.30 -6.38
N ILE A 186 -7.37 4.00 -5.11
CA ILE A 186 -8.33 4.10 -4.01
C ILE A 186 -7.73 4.97 -2.93
N SER A 187 -8.41 6.07 -2.62
CA SER A 187 -8.00 7.04 -1.59
C SER A 187 -8.96 7.03 -0.42
N GLY A 188 -8.43 7.01 0.80
CA GLY A 188 -9.25 7.00 2.01
C GLY A 188 -8.51 7.42 3.27
N ASN A 189 -9.24 7.55 4.37
CA ASN A 189 -8.69 7.96 5.69
C ASN A 189 -7.77 6.90 6.30
N GLY A 190 -7.92 5.65 5.89
CA GLY A 190 -7.15 4.50 6.33
C GLY A 190 -7.71 3.21 5.75
N PHE A 191 -6.98 2.12 5.88
CA PHE A 191 -7.38 0.83 5.32
C PHE A 191 -7.16 -0.29 6.35
N LEU A 192 -8.06 -1.26 6.37
CA LEU A 192 -7.95 -2.45 7.22
C LEU A 192 -6.97 -3.45 6.59
N TYR A 193 -6.58 -4.46 7.37
CA TYR A 193 -5.69 -5.51 6.90
C TYR A 193 -6.30 -6.23 5.68
N ASN A 194 -5.56 -6.24 4.57
CA ASN A 194 -5.97 -6.71 3.23
C ASN A 194 -7.16 -6.01 2.57
N MET A 195 -7.68 -4.91 3.12
CA MET A 195 -8.90 -4.26 2.63
C MET A 195 -8.88 -3.94 1.15
N VAL A 196 -7.85 -3.24 0.66
CA VAL A 196 -7.72 -2.88 -0.76
C VAL A 196 -7.69 -4.13 -1.64
N ARG A 197 -6.99 -5.18 -1.22
CA ARG A 197 -6.87 -6.45 -1.96
C ARG A 197 -8.18 -7.21 -2.02
N ILE A 198 -8.97 -7.18 -0.95
CA ILE A 198 -10.30 -7.83 -0.90
C ILE A 198 -11.30 -7.02 -1.74
N ILE A 199 -11.24 -5.69 -1.72
CA ILE A 199 -12.04 -4.82 -2.59
C ILE A 199 -11.78 -5.17 -4.06
N VAL A 200 -10.50 -5.15 -4.48
CA VAL A 200 -10.12 -5.47 -5.86
C VAL A 200 -10.54 -6.88 -6.24
N GLY A 201 -10.30 -7.88 -5.38
CA GLY A 201 -10.69 -9.25 -5.67
C GLY A 201 -12.21 -9.44 -5.78
N THR A 202 -12.99 -8.69 -4.98
CA THR A 202 -14.45 -8.67 -5.08
C THR A 202 -14.90 -8.07 -6.40
N LEU A 203 -14.37 -6.90 -6.80
CA LEU A 203 -14.69 -6.28 -8.09
C LEU A 203 -14.30 -7.20 -9.26
N VAL A 204 -13.14 -7.86 -9.20
CA VAL A 204 -12.73 -8.85 -10.20
C VAL A 204 -13.72 -10.02 -10.27
N ASP A 205 -14.16 -10.57 -9.14
CA ASP A 205 -15.14 -11.66 -9.14
C ASP A 205 -16.53 -11.20 -9.64
N MET A 206 -16.91 -9.94 -9.43
CA MET A 206 -18.13 -9.34 -10.01
C MET A 206 -18.02 -9.15 -11.52
N GLY A 207 -16.88 -8.63 -11.99
CA GLY A 207 -16.59 -8.46 -13.42
C GLY A 207 -16.53 -9.80 -14.17
N ARG A 208 -16.25 -10.90 -13.45
CA ARG A 208 -16.31 -12.28 -13.98
C ARG A 208 -17.70 -12.92 -13.91
N GLY A 209 -18.69 -12.22 -13.34
CA GLY A 209 -20.04 -12.77 -13.12
C GLY A 209 -20.15 -13.84 -12.02
N ARG A 210 -19.12 -14.00 -11.17
CA ARG A 210 -19.15 -14.93 -10.03
C ARG A 210 -19.92 -14.37 -8.84
N ILE A 211 -19.92 -13.06 -8.70
CA ILE A 211 -20.71 -12.31 -7.73
C ILE A 211 -21.67 -11.43 -8.52
N ASN A 212 -22.96 -11.61 -8.26
CA ASN A 212 -24.03 -10.88 -8.94
C ASN A 212 -24.87 -10.00 -8.00
N GLU A 213 -24.62 -10.11 -6.70
CA GLU A 213 -25.21 -9.24 -5.69
C GLU A 213 -24.59 -7.82 -5.77
N PRO A 214 -25.33 -6.73 -5.54
CA PRO A 214 -24.78 -5.38 -5.52
C PRO A 214 -23.62 -5.23 -4.51
N PHE A 215 -22.58 -4.48 -4.87
CA PHE A 215 -21.42 -4.30 -3.99
C PHE A 215 -21.81 -3.66 -2.65
N LEU A 216 -22.77 -2.73 -2.67
CA LEU A 216 -23.29 -2.09 -1.47
C LEU A 216 -23.85 -3.11 -0.46
N ASP A 217 -24.56 -4.13 -0.93
CA ASP A 217 -25.13 -5.17 -0.07
C ASP A 217 -24.03 -6.01 0.59
N ILE A 218 -22.92 -6.24 -0.13
CA ILE A 218 -21.73 -6.92 0.40
C ILE A 218 -21.10 -6.09 1.52
N ILE A 219 -20.95 -4.77 1.33
CA ILE A 219 -20.46 -3.86 2.38
C ILE A 219 -21.36 -3.92 3.61
N GLN A 220 -22.67 -3.74 3.42
CA GLN A 220 -23.65 -3.72 4.51
C GLN A 220 -23.73 -5.05 5.27
N SER A 221 -23.44 -6.17 4.58
CA SER A 221 -23.42 -7.49 5.21
C SER A 221 -22.34 -7.66 6.27
N LYS A 222 -21.25 -6.87 6.20
CA LYS A 222 -20.08 -6.95 7.10
C LYS A 222 -19.45 -8.35 7.18
N THR A 223 -19.71 -9.20 6.19
CA THR A 223 -19.44 -10.64 6.24
C THR A 223 -18.35 -11.01 5.24
N ARG A 224 -17.22 -11.52 5.73
CA ARG A 224 -16.05 -11.84 4.89
C ARG A 224 -16.33 -12.88 3.81
N SER A 225 -17.20 -13.86 4.06
CA SER A 225 -17.55 -14.91 3.08
C SER A 225 -18.39 -14.40 1.91
N ARG A 226 -19.03 -13.22 2.02
CA ARG A 226 -19.73 -12.56 0.90
C ARG A 226 -18.80 -11.72 0.04
N CYS A 227 -17.62 -11.35 0.55
CA CYS A 227 -16.58 -10.69 -0.24
C CYS A 227 -15.87 -11.71 -1.13
N GLY A 228 -15.32 -11.23 -2.24
CA GLY A 228 -14.51 -12.05 -3.15
C GLY A 228 -13.19 -12.51 -2.54
N HIS A 229 -12.37 -13.12 -3.39
CA HIS A 229 -11.03 -13.56 -2.99
C HIS A 229 -10.15 -12.37 -2.57
N THR A 230 -9.11 -12.64 -1.78
CA THR A 230 -8.07 -11.63 -1.52
C THR A 230 -7.12 -11.58 -2.71
N ALA A 231 -7.10 -10.47 -3.46
CA ALA A 231 -6.22 -10.34 -4.62
C ALA A 231 -4.72 -10.48 -4.23
N PRO A 232 -3.82 -10.94 -5.11
CA PRO A 232 -2.39 -11.08 -4.80
C PRO A 232 -1.72 -9.79 -4.32
N ALA A 233 -0.66 -9.89 -3.51
CA ALA A 233 0.03 -8.73 -2.95
C ALA A 233 0.82 -7.92 -3.99
N GLN A 234 1.43 -8.62 -4.96
CA GLN A 234 2.30 -8.03 -6.00
C GLN A 234 1.62 -7.00 -6.92
N GLY A 235 0.29 -6.96 -6.94
CA GLY A 235 -0.45 -5.93 -7.68
C GLY A 235 -0.58 -4.61 -6.91
N LEU A 236 -0.31 -4.59 -5.60
CA LEU A 236 -0.61 -3.46 -4.71
C LEU A 236 0.60 -2.56 -4.48
N PHE A 237 0.34 -1.25 -4.55
CA PHE A 237 1.31 -0.19 -4.31
C PHE A 237 0.74 0.82 -3.32
N LEU A 238 1.47 1.13 -2.24
CA LEU A 238 1.23 2.38 -1.51
C LEU A 238 1.72 3.54 -2.38
N LYS A 239 0.78 4.27 -3.00
CA LYS A 239 1.07 5.35 -3.96
C LYS A 239 1.42 6.64 -3.25
N LYS A 240 0.61 7.06 -2.27
CA LYS A 240 0.75 8.36 -1.61
C LYS A 240 0.20 8.35 -0.18
N VAL A 241 0.83 9.14 0.68
CA VAL A 241 0.36 9.45 2.03
C VAL A 241 0.07 10.95 2.08
N HIS A 242 -1.07 11.33 2.64
CA HIS A 242 -1.52 12.71 2.75
C HIS A 242 -1.33 13.18 4.19
N TYR A 243 -0.83 14.40 4.38
CA TYR A 243 -0.57 15.05 5.68
C TYR A 243 -1.31 16.37 5.79
#